data_AF-A0AAT9M5L3-F1
#
_entry.id   AF-A0AAT9M5L3-F1
#
_cell.length_a   1.000
_cell.length_b   1.000
_cell.length_c   1.000
_cell.angle_alpha   90.00
_cell.angle_beta   90.00
_cell.angle_gamma   90.00
#
_symmetry.space_group_name_H-M   'P 1'
#
loop_
_entity.id
_entity.type
_entity.pdbx_description
1 polymer ?
#
loop_
_entity_poly.entity_id
_entity_poly.type
_entity_poly.pdbx_seq_one_letter_code
_entity_poly.pdbx_strand_id
1 'polypeptide(L)'
;MTARNKIAAAVAALGLITCATLTSAGTAGAAPAGPGAVLTKATVFFHTNNEDKDDDTHVTLWVRDKNNTTAAFISNDFAHFDDNSDNGPYSLQITNQSSWDLLNQGTSTIRIDPNGHDTWRFDIHVDLMFSDGSHLSTDGFGASLSQDRRQQTWGIA
;
A
#
# COMPACT_ATOMS: atom_id res chain seq x y z
N MET A 1 13.03 49.29 57.30
CA MET A 1 12.97 49.42 55.83
C MET A 1 11.85 48.51 55.36
N THR A 2 10.68 49.05 55.01
CA THR A 2 10.23 49.29 53.61
C THR A 2 9.73 47.97 52.99
N ALA A 3 8.51 47.75 52.49
CA ALA A 3 7.30 48.55 52.28
C ALA A 3 6.15 47.61 51.84
N ARG A 4 4.90 48.07 52.04
CA ARG A 4 3.72 48.04 51.16
C ARG A 4 3.22 46.69 50.56
N ASN A 5 2.03 46.22 50.90
CA ASN A 5 0.66 46.65 50.52
C ASN A 5 0.09 45.90 49.29
N LYS A 6 -1.19 45.50 49.39
CA LYS A 6 -2.25 45.27 48.36
C LYS A 6 -2.85 43.86 48.42
N ILE A 7 -4.00 43.69 49.09
CA ILE A 7 -5.39 43.85 48.61
C ILE A 7 -5.85 42.73 47.67
N ALA A 8 -6.78 41.94 48.20
CA ALA A 8 -8.00 41.34 47.63
C ALA A 8 -8.04 40.92 46.14
N ALA A 9 -8.54 39.72 45.88
CA ALA A 9 -9.96 39.47 45.58
C ALA A 9 -10.17 38.04 45.05
N ALA A 10 -11.26 37.43 45.51
CA ALA A 10 -11.77 36.14 45.05
C ALA A 10 -12.32 36.23 43.62
N VAL A 11 -12.19 35.16 42.82
CA VAL A 11 -13.15 34.83 41.75
C VAL A 11 -13.23 33.30 41.60
N ALA A 12 -14.45 32.78 41.74
CA ALA A 12 -14.82 31.42 41.41
C ALA A 12 -14.71 31.18 39.89
N ALA A 13 -14.14 30.04 39.48
CA ALA A 13 -14.21 29.60 38.09
C ALA A 13 -14.95 28.27 38.02
N LEU A 14 -16.15 28.37 37.43
CA LEU A 14 -17.00 27.28 36.97
C LEU A 14 -16.19 26.21 36.24
N GLY A 15 -16.50 24.95 36.54
CA GLY A 15 -16.04 23.80 35.76
C GLY A 15 -16.53 23.92 34.32
N LEU A 16 -15.61 24.17 33.39
CA LEU A 16 -15.82 23.90 31.99
C LEU A 16 -15.68 22.40 31.77
N ILE A 17 -16.81 21.73 31.54
CA ILE A 17 -16.83 20.44 30.85
C ILE A 17 -16.45 20.74 29.39
N THR A 18 -15.17 20.61 29.05
CA THR A 18 -14.75 20.55 27.66
C THR A 18 -15.20 19.22 27.08
N CYS A 19 -16.24 19.25 26.25
CA CYS A 19 -16.60 18.17 25.36
C CYS A 19 -15.43 17.98 24.38
N ALA A 20 -14.57 16.99 24.64
CA ALA A 20 -13.54 16.60 23.70
C ALA A 20 -14.24 16.00 22.47
N THR A 21 -14.31 16.79 21.40
CA THR A 21 -14.69 16.29 20.08
C THR A 21 -13.63 15.29 19.65
N LEU A 22 -13.94 14.00 19.71
CA LEU A 22 -13.20 12.99 18.97
C LEU A 22 -13.29 13.36 17.49
N THR A 23 -12.20 13.87 16.93
CA THR A 23 -12.02 13.83 15.49
C THR A 23 -11.61 12.40 15.16
N SER A 24 -12.51 11.67 14.51
CA SER A 24 -12.17 10.41 13.87
C SER A 24 -10.97 10.65 12.96
N ALA A 25 -9.87 9.93 13.16
CA ALA A 25 -8.79 9.86 12.20
C ALA A 25 -9.39 9.28 10.91
N GLY A 26 -9.77 10.17 9.98
CA GLY A 26 -10.09 9.79 8.63
C GLY A 26 -8.85 9.13 8.04
N THR A 27 -9.05 8.02 7.33
CA THR A 27 -8.04 7.45 6.45
C THR A 27 -7.54 8.54 5.51
N ALA A 28 -6.40 9.14 5.84
CA ALA A 28 -5.78 10.15 5.00
C ALA A 28 -5.40 9.45 3.69
N GLY A 29 -6.11 9.76 2.61
CA GLY A 29 -5.64 9.42 1.27
C GLY A 29 -4.22 9.95 1.10
N ALA A 30 -3.38 9.21 0.39
CA ALA A 30 -1.98 9.54 0.20
C ALA A 30 -1.83 11.00 -0.21
N ALA A 31 -1.06 11.78 0.55
CA ALA A 31 -0.76 13.15 0.18
C ALA A 31 -0.01 13.12 -1.16
N PRO A 32 -0.38 13.98 -2.13
CA PRO A 32 0.34 14.03 -3.40
C PRO A 32 1.81 14.35 -3.14
N ALA A 33 2.69 13.66 -3.87
CA ALA A 33 4.12 13.88 -3.76
C ALA A 33 4.52 15.31 -4.15
N GLY A 34 5.68 15.75 -3.65
CA GLY A 34 6.32 16.96 -4.11
C GLY A 34 6.59 16.91 -5.62
N PRO A 35 6.60 18.07 -6.31
CA PRO A 35 6.89 18.13 -7.74
C PRO A 35 8.22 17.43 -8.07
N GLY A 36 8.19 16.50 -9.02
CA GLY A 36 9.38 15.77 -9.47
C GLY A 36 9.79 14.58 -8.60
N ALA A 37 9.00 14.18 -7.61
CA ALA A 37 9.22 12.93 -6.89
C ALA A 37 9.13 11.72 -7.83
N VAL A 38 10.12 10.83 -7.74
CA VAL A 38 10.23 9.64 -8.60
C VAL A 38 10.24 8.37 -7.76
N LEU A 39 9.80 7.27 -8.37
CA LEU A 39 9.79 5.95 -7.74
C LEU A 39 11.20 5.52 -7.33
N THR A 40 11.37 5.10 -6.07
CA THR A 40 12.66 4.63 -5.55
C THR A 40 12.60 3.22 -4.95
N LYS A 41 11.41 2.77 -4.53
CA LYS A 41 11.19 1.44 -4.00
C LYS A 41 9.77 0.98 -4.32
N ALA A 42 9.62 -0.29 -4.64
CA ALA A 42 8.34 -0.94 -4.82
C ALA A 42 8.38 -2.29 -4.12
N THR A 43 7.35 -2.60 -3.33
CA THR A 43 7.22 -3.87 -2.62
C THR A 43 5.83 -4.46 -2.81
N VAL A 44 5.74 -5.79 -2.77
CA VAL A 44 4.46 -6.51 -2.76
C VAL A 44 4.36 -7.42 -1.55
N PHE A 45 3.17 -7.46 -0.97
CA PHE A 45 2.76 -8.39 0.07
C PHE A 45 1.53 -9.16 -0.41
N PHE A 46 1.44 -10.43 -0.03
CA PHE A 46 0.32 -11.30 -0.32
C PHE A 46 -0.23 -11.91 0.97
N HIS A 47 -1.55 -11.97 1.08
CA HIS A 47 -2.23 -12.83 2.04
C HIS A 47 -2.95 -13.92 1.25
N THR A 48 -2.55 -15.18 1.41
CA THR A 48 -3.25 -16.32 0.79
C THR A 48 -4.47 -16.64 1.64
N ASN A 49 -5.63 -16.76 1.02
CA ASN A 49 -6.91 -16.90 1.70
C ASN A 49 -7.16 -18.39 2.03
N ASN A 50 -7.99 -19.06 1.25
CA ASN A 50 -8.47 -20.41 1.51
C ASN A 50 -8.24 -21.37 0.34
N GLU A 51 -7.34 -20.98 -0.56
CA GLU A 51 -6.83 -21.83 -1.64
C GLU A 51 -5.40 -21.36 -1.91
N ASP A 52 -4.46 -22.29 -1.77
CA ASP A 52 -3.02 -22.07 -1.72
C ASP A 52 -2.42 -21.69 -3.08
N LYS A 53 -1.13 -21.36 -3.06
CA LYS A 53 -0.33 -21.22 -4.28
C LYS A 53 0.64 -22.39 -4.31
N ASP A 54 0.58 -23.22 -5.35
CA ASP A 54 1.52 -24.32 -5.53
C ASP A 54 2.98 -23.84 -5.73
N ASP A 55 3.94 -24.68 -5.32
CA ASP A 55 5.38 -24.42 -5.41
C ASP A 55 5.86 -24.13 -6.85
N ASP A 56 5.21 -24.72 -7.86
CA ASP A 56 5.59 -24.59 -9.26
C ASP A 56 4.76 -23.56 -10.05
N THR A 57 3.93 -22.79 -9.36
CA THR A 57 3.20 -21.66 -9.96
C THR A 57 4.09 -20.44 -10.06
N HIS A 58 4.49 -20.09 -11.28
CA HIS A 58 5.28 -18.90 -11.55
C HIS A 58 4.42 -17.63 -11.44
N VAL A 59 4.90 -16.62 -10.71
CA VAL A 59 4.21 -15.35 -10.50
C VAL A 59 5.00 -14.22 -11.14
N THR A 60 4.32 -13.42 -11.95
CA THR A 60 4.86 -12.16 -12.46
C THR A 60 3.94 -11.00 -12.08
N LEU A 61 4.50 -9.94 -11.50
CA LEU A 61 3.80 -8.70 -11.19
C LEU A 61 4.50 -7.54 -11.89
N TRP A 62 3.72 -6.72 -12.59
CA TRP A 62 4.17 -5.47 -13.19
C TRP A 62 3.45 -4.28 -12.55
N VAL A 63 4.21 -3.23 -12.29
CA VAL A 63 3.72 -1.89 -12.00
C VAL A 63 3.99 -1.04 -13.25
N ARG A 64 2.94 -0.55 -13.89
CA ARG A 64 3.02 0.28 -15.08
C ARG A 64 2.47 1.66 -14.82
N ASP A 65 3.12 2.68 -15.34
CA ASP A 65 2.60 4.03 -15.30
C ASP A 65 1.49 4.26 -16.35
N LYS A 66 0.87 5.45 -16.34
CA LYS A 66 -0.22 5.80 -17.26
C LYS A 66 0.16 5.75 -18.75
N ASN A 67 1.46 5.78 -19.08
CA ASN A 67 1.96 5.65 -20.45
C ASN A 67 2.27 4.20 -20.80
N ASN A 68 1.86 3.24 -19.96
CA ASN A 68 2.13 1.81 -20.08
C ASN A 68 3.63 1.45 -20.01
N THR A 69 4.45 2.31 -19.39
CA THR A 69 5.87 2.01 -19.14
C THR A 69 6.00 1.21 -17.85
N THR A 70 6.73 0.10 -17.88
CA THR A 70 7.03 -0.69 -16.66
C THR A 70 7.96 0.11 -15.75
N ALA A 71 7.42 0.54 -14.61
CA ALA A 71 8.17 1.25 -13.58
C ALA A 71 8.89 0.27 -12.65
N ALA A 72 8.21 -0.83 -12.29
CA ALA A 72 8.78 -1.90 -11.49
C ALA A 72 8.17 -3.25 -11.86
N PHE A 73 8.89 -4.34 -11.63
CA PHE A 73 8.34 -5.69 -11.78
C PHE A 73 9.04 -6.72 -10.89
N ILE A 74 8.39 -7.86 -10.69
CA ILE A 74 9.00 -9.08 -10.14
C ILE A 74 8.50 -10.27 -10.95
N SER A 75 9.35 -11.27 -11.15
CA SER A 75 9.06 -12.53 -11.83
C SER A 75 9.79 -13.63 -11.07
N ASN A 76 9.04 -14.50 -10.39
CA ASN A 76 9.59 -15.51 -9.50
C ASN A 76 8.57 -16.64 -9.29
N ASP A 77 9.06 -17.85 -9.07
CA ASP A 77 8.22 -18.97 -8.65
C ASP A 77 7.81 -18.83 -7.18
N PHE A 78 8.62 -18.11 -6.39
CA PHE A 78 8.52 -18.08 -4.93
C PHE A 78 8.53 -19.50 -4.34
N ALA A 79 8.13 -19.64 -3.07
CA ALA A 79 7.78 -20.94 -2.49
C ALA A 79 6.26 -21.13 -2.57
N HIS A 80 5.80 -22.27 -2.09
CA HIS A 80 4.42 -22.52 -1.71
C HIS A 80 3.93 -21.47 -0.71
N PHE A 81 2.71 -20.99 -0.90
CA PHE A 81 2.03 -20.15 0.07
C PHE A 81 0.83 -20.90 0.64
N ASP A 82 0.93 -21.31 1.89
CA ASP A 82 -0.13 -22.06 2.59
C ASP A 82 -1.44 -21.25 2.69
N ASP A 83 -2.55 -21.95 2.91
CA ASP A 83 -3.81 -21.34 3.31
C ASP A 83 -3.66 -20.42 4.53
N ASN A 84 -4.31 -19.26 4.49
CA ASN A 84 -4.33 -18.23 5.53
C ASN A 84 -2.92 -17.76 5.95
N SER A 85 -2.01 -17.64 4.98
CA SER A 85 -0.62 -17.24 5.23
C SER A 85 -0.28 -15.86 4.66
N ASP A 86 0.66 -15.20 5.33
CA ASP A 86 1.18 -13.88 4.97
C ASP A 86 2.58 -14.01 4.37
N ASN A 87 2.77 -13.45 3.17
CA ASN A 87 3.99 -13.63 2.38
C ASN A 87 4.51 -12.28 1.86
N GLY A 88 5.74 -11.94 2.23
CA GLY A 88 6.40 -10.70 1.86
C GLY A 88 6.78 -9.83 3.08
N PRO A 89 7.13 -8.55 2.87
CA PRO A 89 7.15 -7.85 1.59
C PRO A 89 8.32 -8.31 0.69
N TYR A 90 8.02 -8.57 -0.58
CA TYR A 90 9.02 -8.84 -1.62
C TYR A 90 9.34 -7.56 -2.38
N SER A 91 10.63 -7.32 -2.65
CA SER A 91 11.05 -6.14 -3.42
C SER A 91 10.88 -6.38 -4.91
N LEU A 92 10.25 -5.42 -5.60
CA LEU A 92 10.21 -5.39 -7.06
C LEU A 92 11.48 -4.71 -7.58
N GLN A 93 11.95 -5.17 -8.73
CA GLN A 93 13.02 -4.51 -9.46
C GLN A 93 12.47 -3.23 -10.10
N ILE A 94 13.03 -2.08 -9.73
CA ILE A 94 12.75 -0.79 -10.40
C ILE A 94 13.43 -0.78 -11.77
N THR A 95 12.65 -0.62 -12.83
CA THR A 95 13.13 -0.53 -14.22
C THR A 95 13.02 0.88 -14.79
N ASN A 96 12.10 1.69 -14.27
CA ASN A 96 11.96 3.09 -14.62
C ASN A 96 11.56 3.92 -13.40
N GLN A 97 12.20 5.07 -13.22
CA GLN A 97 11.90 6.02 -12.15
C GLN A 97 10.71 6.90 -12.52
N SER A 98 9.55 6.29 -12.80
CA SER A 98 8.33 7.03 -13.14
C SER A 98 7.94 7.98 -11.99
N SER A 99 7.45 9.16 -12.34
CA SER A 99 7.03 10.15 -11.35
C SER A 99 5.71 9.76 -10.69
N TRP A 100 5.44 10.36 -9.53
CA TRP A 100 4.19 10.15 -8.79
C TRP A 100 2.95 10.39 -9.67
N ASP A 101 2.91 11.49 -10.43
CA ASP A 101 1.78 11.83 -11.30
C ASP A 101 1.49 10.79 -12.40
N LEU A 102 2.53 10.10 -12.86
CA LEU A 102 2.40 9.06 -13.87
C LEU A 102 1.91 7.75 -13.24
N LEU A 103 2.34 7.45 -12.02
CA LEU A 103 1.98 6.23 -11.30
C LEU A 103 0.61 6.31 -10.62
N ASN A 104 0.16 7.47 -10.16
CA ASN A 104 -1.19 7.67 -9.59
C ASN A 104 -2.34 7.49 -10.62
N GLN A 105 -2.01 7.21 -11.88
CA GLN A 105 -2.94 6.84 -12.94
C GLN A 105 -2.47 5.56 -13.66
N GLY A 106 -1.55 4.84 -13.02
CA GLY A 106 -0.98 3.61 -13.52
C GLY A 106 -1.77 2.40 -13.07
N THR A 107 -1.17 1.23 -13.28
CA THR A 107 -1.77 -0.07 -12.95
C THR A 107 -0.76 -1.02 -12.33
N SER A 108 -1.26 -1.87 -11.44
CA SER A 108 -0.56 -3.07 -10.97
C SER A 108 -1.23 -4.29 -11.59
N THR A 109 -0.47 -5.11 -12.31
CA THR A 109 -0.95 -6.30 -13.01
C THR A 109 -0.19 -7.52 -12.53
N ILE A 110 -0.89 -8.48 -11.95
CA ILE A 110 -0.34 -9.80 -11.62
C ILE A 110 -0.75 -10.82 -12.66
N ARG A 111 0.16 -11.73 -12.99
CA ARG A 111 -0.07 -12.93 -13.80
C ARG A 111 0.52 -14.15 -13.10
N ILE A 112 -0.19 -15.26 -13.19
CA ILE A 112 0.33 -16.58 -12.83
C ILE A 112 0.50 -17.46 -14.07
N ASP A 113 1.49 -18.34 -14.02
CA ASP A 113 1.70 -19.42 -14.97
C ASP A 113 1.78 -20.74 -14.20
N PRO A 114 0.62 -21.32 -13.84
CA PRO A 114 0.57 -22.57 -13.11
C PRO A 114 0.93 -23.76 -13.99
N ASN A 115 1.43 -24.82 -13.36
CA ASN A 115 1.67 -26.10 -14.00
C ASN A 115 0.52 -27.08 -13.69
N GLY A 116 -0.43 -27.20 -14.62
CA GLY A 116 -1.60 -28.06 -14.45
C GLY A 116 -2.83 -27.27 -14.01
N HIS A 117 -3.59 -27.83 -13.08
CA HIS A 117 -4.83 -27.26 -12.56
C HIS A 117 -4.58 -26.68 -11.17
N ASP A 118 -4.28 -25.39 -11.13
CA ASP A 118 -4.04 -24.64 -9.90
C ASP A 118 -4.98 -23.43 -9.87
N THR A 119 -5.49 -23.13 -8.68
CA THR A 119 -6.25 -21.92 -8.39
C THR A 119 -5.63 -21.30 -7.16
N TRP A 120 -5.27 -20.03 -7.20
CA TRP A 120 -4.78 -19.32 -6.03
C TRP A 120 -5.76 -18.21 -5.64
N ARG A 121 -6.15 -18.15 -4.37
CA ARG A 121 -7.03 -17.11 -3.81
C ARG A 121 -6.28 -16.26 -2.81
N PHE A 122 -6.21 -14.95 -3.04
CA PHE A 122 -5.37 -14.08 -2.23
C PHE A 122 -5.85 -12.64 -2.17
N ASP A 123 -5.33 -11.93 -1.19
CA ASP A 123 -5.27 -10.48 -1.16
C ASP A 123 -3.85 -10.02 -1.50
N ILE A 124 -3.72 -8.86 -2.13
CA ILE A 124 -2.44 -8.26 -2.53
C ILE A 124 -2.38 -6.82 -2.06
N HIS A 125 -1.22 -6.43 -1.55
CA HIS A 125 -0.86 -5.05 -1.28
C HIS A 125 0.45 -4.70 -1.97
N VAL A 126 0.42 -3.73 -2.88
CA VAL A 126 1.62 -3.15 -3.51
C VAL A 126 1.86 -1.77 -2.91
N ASP A 127 3.06 -1.54 -2.37
CA ASP A 127 3.49 -0.25 -1.84
C ASP A 127 4.60 0.34 -2.74
N LEU A 128 4.44 1.60 -3.11
CA LEU A 128 5.35 2.36 -3.96
C LEU A 128 5.86 3.57 -3.18
N MET A 129 7.16 3.61 -2.90
CA MET A 129 7.80 4.72 -2.17
C MET A 129 8.62 5.61 -3.11
N PHE A 130 8.39 6.91 -3.00
CA PHE A 130 9.03 7.92 -3.83
C PHE A 130 10.22 8.58 -3.12
N SER A 131 11.04 9.29 -3.89
CA SER A 131 12.26 9.94 -3.42
C SER A 131 12.05 10.99 -2.32
N ASP A 132 10.84 11.53 -2.20
CA ASP A 132 10.45 12.50 -1.17
C ASP A 132 9.79 11.85 0.06
N GLY A 133 9.70 10.52 0.09
CA GLY A 133 9.05 9.76 1.15
C GLY A 133 7.53 9.68 1.05
N SER A 134 6.91 10.20 -0.02
CA SER A 134 5.50 9.94 -0.32
C SER A 134 5.31 8.50 -0.79
N HIS A 135 4.06 8.02 -0.69
CA HIS A 135 3.68 6.67 -1.09
C HIS A 135 2.47 6.66 -2.01
N LEU A 136 2.37 5.64 -2.84
CA LEU A 136 1.13 5.18 -3.48
C LEU A 136 0.97 3.70 -3.17
N SER A 137 -0.27 3.22 -3.13
CA SER A 137 -0.51 1.80 -2.95
C SER A 137 -1.52 1.24 -3.94
N THR A 138 -1.57 -0.09 -4.00
CA THR A 138 -2.63 -0.80 -4.69
C THR A 138 -3.05 -1.98 -3.86
N ASP A 139 -4.32 -2.05 -3.55
CA ASP A 139 -4.93 -3.15 -2.82
C ASP A 139 -5.86 -3.93 -3.73
N GLY A 140 -5.71 -5.25 -3.72
CA GLY A 140 -6.61 -6.17 -4.39
C GLY A 140 -7.09 -7.21 -3.39
N PHE A 141 -8.37 -7.17 -3.04
CA PHE A 141 -8.96 -8.12 -2.08
C PHE A 141 -9.74 -9.21 -2.81
N GLY A 142 -9.66 -10.44 -2.32
CA GLY A 142 -10.39 -11.60 -2.81
C GLY A 142 -10.06 -11.95 -4.27
N ALA A 143 -8.82 -11.71 -4.69
CA ALA A 143 -8.35 -12.10 -6.01
C ALA A 143 -8.41 -13.63 -6.16
N SER A 144 -8.73 -14.10 -7.35
CA SER A 144 -8.75 -15.52 -7.66
C SER A 144 -8.23 -15.72 -9.08
N LEU A 145 -7.05 -16.32 -9.16
CA LEU A 145 -6.37 -16.63 -10.41
C LEU A 145 -6.31 -18.14 -10.58
N SER A 146 -6.39 -18.60 -11.82
CA SER A 146 -6.27 -20.01 -12.17
C SER A 146 -5.67 -20.18 -13.56
N GLN A 147 -5.51 -21.42 -14.02
CA GLN A 147 -5.06 -21.71 -15.38
C GLN A 147 -5.93 -21.07 -16.47
N ASP A 148 -7.21 -20.83 -16.19
CA ASP A 148 -8.19 -20.25 -17.11
C ASP A 148 -8.34 -18.73 -16.95
N ARG A 149 -7.93 -18.20 -15.79
CA ARG A 149 -7.90 -16.76 -15.50
C ARG A 149 -6.57 -16.41 -14.85
N ARG A 150 -5.56 -16.26 -15.71
CA ARG A 150 -4.17 -16.11 -15.26
C ARG A 150 -3.78 -14.72 -14.83
N GLN A 151 -4.60 -13.70 -15.07
CA GLN A 151 -4.21 -12.31 -14.88
C GLN A 151 -5.30 -11.49 -14.22
N GLN A 152 -4.90 -10.56 -13.36
CA GLN A 152 -5.75 -9.51 -12.81
C GLN A 152 -4.99 -8.18 -12.76
N THR A 153 -5.72 -7.09 -12.93
CA THR A 153 -5.18 -5.72 -12.96
C THR A 153 -5.98 -4.81 -12.05
N TRP A 154 -5.29 -3.94 -11.33
CA TRP A 154 -5.87 -2.89 -10.48
C TRP A 154 -5.26 -1.54 -10.84
N GLY A 155 -6.02 -0.47 -10.60
CA GLY A 155 -5.50 0.90 -10.67
C GLY A 155 -4.69 1.25 -9.42
N ILE A 156 -3.69 2.09 -9.57
CA ILE A 156 -2.89 2.64 -8.47
C ILE A 156 -3.56 3.94 -8.00
N ALA A 157 -3.66 4.15 -6.68
CA ALA A 157 -4.27 5.34 -6.08
C ALA A 157 -3.61 5.73 -4.74
#